data_AF-A0A1I2M299-F1
#
_entry.id   AF-A0A1I2M299-F1
#
_cell.length_a   1.000
_cell.length_b   1.000
_cell.length_c   1.000
_cell.angle_alpha   90.00
_cell.angle_beta   90.00
_cell.angle_gamma   90.00
#
_symmetry.space_group_name_H-M   'P 1'
#
loop_
_entity.id
_entity.type
_entity.pdbx_description
1 polymer ?
#
loop_
_entity_poly.entity_id
_entity_poly.type
_entity_poly.pdbx_seq_one_letter_code
_entity_poly.pdbx_strand_id
1 'polypeptide(L)'
;MNEKLIEGLSAQFSQMMNTFSSGTELPGQQQVRVFLQSALSKMDLVTRDEFDAQAAVLMRTREKVEQMEKLLADLESRLDAAATENSDKE
;
A
#
# COMPACT_ATOMS: atom_id res chain seq x y z
N MET A 1 7.18 -9.62 7.75
CA MET A 1 8.47 -8.89 7.84
C MET A 1 8.38 -7.63 8.71
N ASN A 2 7.23 -6.94 8.77
CA ASN A 2 7.07 -5.70 9.57
C ASN A 2 6.90 -5.91 11.09
N GLU A 3 6.47 -7.07 11.56
CA GLU A 3 6.29 -7.33 13.01
C GLU A 3 7.59 -7.25 13.80
N LYS A 4 8.68 -7.86 13.31
CA LYS A 4 9.99 -7.82 13.98
C LYS A 4 10.58 -6.41 14.09
N LEU A 5 10.24 -5.52 13.16
CA LEU A 5 10.66 -4.11 13.19
C LEU A 5 9.85 -3.31 14.21
N ILE A 6 8.54 -3.52 14.27
CA ILE A 6 7.64 -2.90 15.24
C ILE A 6 8.01 -3.31 16.67
N GLU A 7 8.36 -4.58 16.87
CA GLU A 7 8.75 -5.12 18.17
C GLU A 7 10.10 -4.54 18.64
N GLY A 8 11.08 -4.40 17.74
CA GLY A 8 12.37 -3.75 18.02
C GLY A 8 12.25 -2.25 18.33
N LEU A 9 11.35 -1.54 17.63
CA LEU A 9 11.03 -0.14 17.94
C LEU A 9 10.34 0.01 19.29
N SER A 10 9.41 -0.88 19.62
CA SER A 10 8.72 -0.92 20.92
C SER A 10 9.71 -1.15 22.07
N ALA A 11 10.66 -2.07 21.91
CA ALA A 11 11.68 -2.34 22.90
C ALA A 11 12.62 -1.14 23.13
N GLN A 12 13.11 -0.51 22.06
CA GLN A 12 13.95 0.70 22.17
C GLN A 12 13.19 1.91 22.73
N PHE A 13 11.93 2.09 22.35
CA PHE A 13 11.07 3.14 22.89
C PHE A 13 10.78 2.94 24.38
N SER A 14 10.47 1.70 24.79
CA SER A 14 10.26 1.36 26.20
C SER A 14 11.53 1.58 27.02
N GLN A 15 12.70 1.28 26.47
CA GLN A 15 13.97 1.58 27.11
C GLN A 15 14.20 3.09 27.28
N MET A 16 13.89 3.90 26.26
CA MET A 16 13.96 5.38 26.34
C MET A 16 12.96 5.94 27.36
N MET A 17 11.72 5.44 27.40
CA MET A 17 10.70 5.83 28.38
C MET A 17 11.09 5.45 29.81
N ASN A 18 11.71 4.28 30.00
CA ASN A 18 12.26 3.88 31.30
C ASN A 18 13.41 4.80 31.74
N THR A 19 14.27 5.25 30.82
CA THR A 19 15.30 6.26 31.12
C THR A 19 14.67 7.60 31.51
N PHE A 20 13.56 7.99 30.87
CA PHE A 20 12.80 9.21 31.17
C PHE A 20 12.10 9.16 32.54
N SER A 21 11.52 8.01 32.90
CA SER A 21 10.81 7.82 34.19
C SER A 21 11.76 7.60 35.38
N SER A 22 13.00 7.18 35.14
CA SER A 22 14.00 6.93 36.19
C SER A 22 14.72 8.18 36.71
N GLY A 23 14.31 9.39 36.30
CA GLY A 23 14.86 10.66 36.82
C GLY A 23 16.30 10.98 36.39
N THR A 24 16.82 10.26 35.39
CA THR A 24 18.08 10.61 34.72
C THR A 24 17.82 11.77 33.76
N GLU A 25 18.79 12.66 33.53
CA GLU A 25 18.65 13.83 32.66
C GLU A 25 17.90 13.50 31.37
N LEU A 26 16.92 14.34 31.00
CA LEU A 26 16.14 14.18 29.78
C LEU A 26 17.11 13.91 28.60
N PRO A 27 16.90 12.86 27.80
CA PRO A 27 17.71 12.66 26.60
C PRO A 27 17.67 13.95 25.79
N GLY A 28 18.85 14.53 25.55
CA GLY A 28 18.95 15.82 24.88
C GLY A 28 18.20 15.81 23.54
N GLN A 29 17.72 16.97 23.10
CA GLN A 29 16.95 17.12 21.85
C GLN A 29 17.62 16.44 20.64
N GLN A 30 18.96 16.44 20.62
CA GLN A 30 19.78 15.75 19.62
C GLN A 30 19.58 14.22 19.62
N GLN A 31 19.56 13.60 20.81
CA GLN A 31 19.44 12.15 20.97
C GLN A 31 18.05 11.67 20.53
N VAL A 32 17.01 12.43 20.87
CA VAL A 32 15.63 12.18 20.44
C VAL A 32 15.50 12.31 18.93
N ARG A 33 16.11 13.34 18.33
CA ARG A 33 16.09 13.55 16.88
C ARG A 33 16.76 12.42 16.11
N VAL A 34 17.94 11.96 16.58
CA VAL A 34 18.66 10.84 15.97
C VAL A 34 17.87 9.54 16.08
N PHE A 35 17.21 9.30 17.22
CA PHE A 35 16.34 8.14 17.40
C PHE A 35 15.15 8.16 16.44
N LEU A 36 14.44 9.30 16.34
CA LEU A 36 13.32 9.47 15.43
C LEU A 36 13.74 9.32 13.96
N GLN A 37 14.87 9.89 13.57
CA GLN A 37 15.40 9.72 12.22
C GLN A 37 15.75 8.25 11.94
N SER A 38 16.41 7.56 12.87
CA SER A 38 16.74 6.14 12.72
C SER A 38 15.50 5.25 12.68
N ALA A 39 14.49 5.56 13.48
CA ALA A 39 13.20 4.86 13.46
C ALA A 39 12.47 5.05 12.12
N LEU A 40 12.41 6.29 11.63
CA LEU A 40 11.75 6.64 10.39
C LEU A 40 12.49 6.04 9.17
N SER A 41 13.83 6.03 9.17
CA SER A 41 14.64 5.38 8.13
C SER A 41 14.55 3.85 8.11
N LYS A 42 14.13 3.22 9.22
CA LYS A 42 13.89 1.77 9.29
C LYS A 42 12.48 1.37 8.87
N MET A 43 11.58 2.33 8.64
CA MET A 43 10.28 2.09 8.05
C MET A 43 10.41 2.10 6.53
N ASP A 44 9.70 1.18 5.86
CA ASP A 44 9.59 1.16 4.39
C ASP A 44 8.68 2.31 3.93
N LEU A 45 9.22 3.51 3.98
CA LEU A 45 8.50 4.74 3.68
C LEU A 45 8.65 5.05 2.19
N VAL A 46 7.53 5.06 1.50
CA VAL A 46 7.41 5.72 0.20
C VAL A 46 7.08 7.18 0.41
N THR A 47 7.60 8.03 -0.47
CA THR A 47 7.21 9.45 -0.45
C THR A 47 5.73 9.58 -0.77
N ARG A 48 5.13 10.71 -0.35
CA ARG A 48 3.73 10.98 -0.66
C ARG A 48 3.48 11.01 -2.17
N ASP A 49 4.41 11.58 -2.92
CA ASP A 49 4.32 11.69 -4.38
C ASP A 49 4.38 10.30 -5.06
N GLU A 50 5.24 9.40 -4.59
CA GLU A 50 5.29 8.02 -5.10
C GLU A 50 4.02 7.25 -4.79
N PHE A 51 3.45 7.42 -3.59
CA PHE A 51 2.17 6.84 -3.23
C PHE A 51 1.05 7.34 -4.15
N ASP A 52 0.96 8.66 -4.35
CA ASP A 52 -0.08 9.27 -5.20
C ASP A 52 0.09 8.85 -6.67
N ALA A 53 1.33 8.71 -7.16
CA ALA A 53 1.61 8.18 -8.49
C ALA A 53 1.12 6.73 -8.66
N GLN A 54 1.39 5.86 -7.68
CA GLN A 54 0.92 4.47 -7.72
C GLN A 54 -0.62 4.39 -7.65
N ALA A 55 -1.25 5.22 -6.82
CA ALA A 55 -2.71 5.31 -6.73
C ALA A 55 -3.34 5.72 -8.07
N ALA A 56 -2.73 6.68 -8.78
CA ALA A 56 -3.18 7.10 -10.11
C ALA A 56 -3.06 5.97 -11.15
N VAL A 57 -1.96 5.21 -11.12
CA VAL A 57 -1.78 4.04 -12.01
C VAL A 57 -2.84 2.96 -11.72
N LEU A 58 -3.12 2.69 -10.45
CA LEU A 58 -4.16 1.74 -10.05
C LEU A 58 -5.55 2.17 -10.53
N MET A 59 -5.89 3.46 -10.36
CA MET A 59 -7.16 4.01 -10.85
C MET A 59 -7.30 3.80 -12.37
N ARG A 60 -6.29 4.19 -13.14
CA ARG A 60 -6.27 4.00 -14.60
C ARG A 60 -6.37 2.53 -15.01
N THR A 61 -5.74 1.63 -14.24
CA THR A 61 -5.78 0.20 -14.51
C THR A 61 -7.19 -0.35 -14.28
N ARG A 62 -7.86 0.08 -13.22
CA ARG A 62 -9.25 -0.29 -12.94
C ARG A 62 -10.19 0.16 -14.05
N GLU A 63 -10.07 1.40 -14.50
CA GLU A 63 -10.87 1.91 -15.63
C GLU A 63 -10.66 1.10 -16.91
N LYS A 64 -9.41 0.72 -17.21
CA LYS A 64 -9.12 -0.12 -18.37
C LYS A 64 -9.70 -1.53 -18.25
N VAL A 65 -9.64 -2.13 -17.07
CA VAL A 65 -10.25 -3.44 -16.80
C VAL A 65 -11.75 -3.38 -17.04
N GLU A 66 -12.44 -2.39 -16.46
CA GLU A 66 -13.88 -2.21 -16.65
C GLU A 66 -14.28 -1.99 -18.13
N GLN A 67 -13.44 -1.28 -18.90
CA GLN A 67 -13.65 -1.13 -20.34
C GLN A 67 -13.48 -2.46 -21.09
N MET A 68 -12.45 -3.23 -20.77
CA MET A 68 -12.21 -4.53 -21.39
C MET A 68 -13.32 -5.53 -21.05
N GLU A 69 -13.81 -5.55 -19.81
CA GLU A 69 -14.95 -6.37 -19.40
C GLU A 69 -16.21 -6.04 -20.21
N LYS A 70 -16.49 -4.75 -20.45
CA LYS A 70 -17.62 -4.33 -21.30
C LYS A 70 -17.45 -4.79 -22.76
N LEU A 71 -16.25 -4.63 -23.32
CA LEU A 71 -15.97 -5.08 -24.68
C LEU A 71 -16.09 -6.59 -24.82
N LEU A 72 -15.65 -7.34 -23.80
CA LEU A 72 -15.79 -8.80 -23.78
C LEU A 72 -17.26 -9.20 -23.74
N ALA A 73 -18.07 -8.59 -22.87
CA ALA A 73 -19.50 -8.86 -22.78
C ALA A 73 -20.25 -8.57 -24.09
N ASP A 74 -19.90 -7.48 -24.79
CA ASP A 74 -20.46 -7.18 -26.13
C ASP A 74 -20.10 -8.25 -27.15
N LEU A 75 -18.82 -8.68 -27.17
CA LEU A 75 -18.36 -9.72 -28.08
C LEU A 75 -19.01 -11.08 -27.79
N GLU A 76 -19.12 -11.46 -26.51
CA GLU A 76 -19.82 -12.67 -26.08
C GLU A 76 -21.28 -12.64 -26.52
N SER A 77 -22.00 -11.53 -26.28
CA SER A 77 -23.39 -11.38 -26.71
C SER A 77 -23.56 -11.49 -28.23
N ARG A 78 -22.65 -10.93 -29.01
CA ARG A 78 -22.67 -11.01 -30.48
C ARG A 78 -22.38 -12.42 -30.98
N LEU A 79 -21.49 -13.15 -30.31
CA LEU A 79 -21.18 -14.54 -30.64
C LEU A 79 -22.37 -15.45 -30.36
N ASP A 80 -23.03 -15.28 -29.22
CA ASP A 80 -24.23 -16.03 -28.87
C ASP A 80 -25.37 -15.75 -29.87
N ALA A 81 -25.58 -14.48 -30.23
CA ALA A 81 -26.57 -14.10 -31.25
C ALA A 81 -26.30 -14.77 -32.61
N ALA A 82 -25.03 -14.76 -33.05
CA ALA A 82 -24.62 -15.41 -34.31
C ALA A 82 -24.75 -16.94 -34.25
N ALA A 83 -24.55 -17.56 -33.09
CA ALA A 83 -24.77 -18.99 -32.90
C ALA A 83 -26.26 -19.36 -33.01
N THR A 84 -27.16 -18.57 -32.41
CA THR A 84 -28.60 -18.80 -32.51
C THR A 84 -29.17 -18.62 -33.93
N GLU A 85 -28.65 -17.66 -34.70
CA GLU A 85 -29.10 -17.44 -36.10
C GLU A 85 -28.73 -18.57 -37.07
N ASN A 86 -27.66 -19.32 -36.78
CA ASN A 86 -27.25 -20.44 -37.64
C ASN A 86 -28.04 -21.73 -37.37
N SER A 87 -28.49 -21.96 -36.14
CA SER A 87 -29.34 -23.12 -35.80
C SER A 87 -30.78 -23.00 -36.31
N ASP A 88 -31.28 -21.79 -36.61
CA ASP A 88 -32.61 -21.59 -37.21
C ASP A 88 -32.60 -21.72 -38.76
N LYS A 89 -31.41 -21.90 -39.37
CA LYS A 89 -31.24 -22.03 -40.83
C LYS A 89 -30.91 -23.45 -41.31
N GLU A 90 -30.71 -24.41 -40.42
CA GLU A 90 -30.61 -25.86 -40.72
C GLU A 90 -31.95 -26.57 -40.51
#